data_AF-A0A8D7ZXT9-F1
#
_entry.id   AF-A0A8D7ZXT9-F1
#
_cell.length_a   1.000
_cell.length_b   1.000
_cell.length_c   1.000
_cell.angle_alpha   90.00
_cell.angle_beta   90.00
_cell.angle_gamma   90.00
#
_symmetry.space_group_name_H-M   'P 1'
#
loop_
_entity.id
_entity.type
_entity.pdbx_description
1 polymer ?
#
loop_
_entity_poly.entity_id
_entity_poly.type
_entity_poly.pdbx_seq_one_letter_code
_entity_poly.pdbx_strand_id
1 'polypeptide(L)'
;LRAKFSEITAASIKRAVDNLAAPDELQSEAVNVRSELDLRIGAAFTRFQTLRLQNVFPDKISNSLVSYGSCQIPTLGFVAQRYKEIENFIPQAFWKIKLNHTIGE
;
A
#
# COMPACT_ATOMS: atom_id res chain seq x y z
N LEU A 1 21.13 -25.46 5.37
CA LEU A 1 21.46 -24.38 6.33
C LEU A 1 21.34 -23.02 5.63
N ARG A 2 20.99 -21.97 6.36
CA ARG A 2 20.74 -20.59 5.89
C ARG A 2 21.49 -19.62 6.80
N ALA A 3 22.33 -18.78 6.20
CA ALA A 3 22.95 -17.64 6.87
C ALA A 3 21.91 -16.52 7.07
N LYS A 4 21.86 -15.95 8.28
CA LYS A 4 21.02 -14.79 8.60
C LYS A 4 21.93 -13.61 8.98
N PHE A 5 21.76 -12.49 8.30
CA PHE A 5 22.51 -11.26 8.55
C PHE A 5 21.63 -10.05 8.18
N SER A 6 21.88 -8.92 8.83
CA SER A 6 21.12 -7.66 8.62
C SER A 6 22.00 -6.54 8.07
N GLU A 7 23.27 -6.83 7.81
CA GLU A 7 24.27 -5.89 7.28
C GLU A 7 25.34 -6.67 6.52
N ILE A 8 25.96 -6.03 5.52
CA ILE A 8 27.02 -6.61 4.69
C ILE A 8 28.37 -6.10 5.19
N THR A 9 28.77 -6.57 6.38
CA THR A 9 30.07 -6.28 7.00
C THR A 9 30.84 -7.57 7.24
N ALA A 10 32.18 -7.52 7.20
CA ALA A 10 33.00 -8.71 7.42
C ALA A 10 32.68 -9.41 8.76
N ALA A 11 32.44 -8.62 9.81
CA ALA A 11 32.05 -9.15 11.12
C ALA A 11 30.68 -9.84 11.10
N SER A 12 29.68 -9.26 10.44
CA SER A 12 28.34 -9.84 10.33
C SER A 12 28.30 -11.12 9.51
N ILE A 13 29.00 -11.14 8.37
CA ILE A 13 29.09 -12.32 7.51
C ILE A 13 29.79 -13.46 8.23
N LYS A 14 30.90 -13.18 8.93
CA LYS A 14 31.59 -14.19 9.74
C LYS A 14 30.66 -14.78 10.81
N ARG A 15 29.99 -13.93 11.59
CA ARG A 15 28.99 -14.39 12.57
C ARG A 15 27.89 -15.25 11.94
N ALA A 16 27.39 -14.89 10.76
CA ALA A 16 26.32 -15.62 10.10
C ALA A 16 26.75 -17.00 9.58
N VAL A 17 28.00 -17.13 9.12
CA VAL A 17 28.61 -18.41 8.71
C VAL A 17 28.88 -19.30 9.93
N ASP A 18 29.30 -18.71 11.05
CA ASP A 18 29.53 -19.45 12.30
C ASP A 18 28.22 -19.89 12.99
N ASN A 19 27.09 -19.24 12.68
CA ASN A 19 25.77 -19.46 13.29
C ASN A 19 24.69 -19.80 12.25
N LEU A 20 24.97 -20.78 11.39
CA LEU A 20 24.02 -21.23 10.39
C LEU A 20 22.76 -21.86 11.02
N ALA A 21 21.59 -21.54 10.47
CA ALA A 21 20.31 -22.07 10.93
C ALA A 21 19.60 -22.90 9.85
N ALA A 22 18.56 -23.66 10.19
CA ALA A 22 17.65 -24.19 9.19
C ALA A 22 16.88 -23.03 8.51
N PRO A 23 16.55 -23.13 7.21
CA PRO A 23 15.55 -22.26 6.60
C PRO A 23 14.23 -22.32 7.37
N ASP A 24 13.55 -21.18 7.49
CA ASP A 24 12.25 -21.10 8.15
C ASP A 24 11.13 -21.30 7.12
N GLU A 25 10.56 -22.50 7.11
CA GLU A 25 9.51 -22.89 6.17
C GLU A 25 8.22 -22.11 6.39
N LEU A 26 7.89 -21.75 7.65
CA LEU A 26 6.66 -21.01 7.96
C LEU A 26 6.65 -19.61 7.32
N GLN A 27 7.81 -18.97 7.22
CA GLN A 27 7.95 -17.69 6.52
C GLN A 27 7.75 -17.85 5.00
N SER A 28 8.24 -18.94 4.42
CA SER A 28 8.00 -19.27 3.01
C SER A 28 6.51 -19.50 2.74
N GLU A 29 5.86 -20.31 3.58
CA GLU A 29 4.44 -20.62 3.44
C GLU A 29 3.54 -19.40 3.61
N ALA A 30 3.87 -18.49 4.53
CA ALA A 30 3.16 -17.21 4.64
C ALA A 30 3.21 -16.38 3.34
N VAL A 31 4.36 -16.38 2.65
CA VAL A 31 4.50 -15.71 1.35
C VAL A 31 3.70 -16.43 0.26
N ASN A 32 3.72 -17.77 0.25
CA ASN A 32 2.93 -18.57 -0.69
C ASN A 32 1.43 -18.28 -0.55
N VAL A 33 0.90 -18.32 0.67
CA VAL A 33 -0.51 -18.03 0.97
C VAL A 33 -0.89 -16.64 0.48
N ARG A 34 -0.10 -15.60 0.82
CA ARG A 34 -0.39 -14.23 0.37
C ARG A 34 -0.37 -14.12 -1.16
N SER A 35 0.61 -14.75 -1.81
CA SER A 35 0.74 -14.71 -3.27
C SER A 35 -0.45 -15.37 -3.97
N GLU A 36 -0.94 -16.48 -3.44
CA GLU A 36 -2.14 -17.16 -3.94
C GLU A 36 -3.41 -16.33 -3.73
N LEU A 37 -3.57 -15.72 -2.55
CA LEU A 37 -4.69 -14.81 -2.28
C LEU A 37 -4.69 -13.61 -3.22
N ASP A 38 -3.54 -12.94 -3.38
CA ASP A 38 -3.38 -11.78 -4.26
C ASP A 38 -3.69 -12.15 -5.72
N LEU A 39 -3.20 -13.30 -6.21
CA LEU A 39 -3.48 -13.77 -7.57
C LEU A 39 -4.96 -14.11 -7.77
N ARG A 40 -5.56 -14.91 -6.88
CA ARG A 40 -6.94 -15.39 -7.05
C ARG A 40 -7.93 -14.23 -6.94
N ILE A 41 -7.82 -13.41 -5.90
CA ILE A 41 -8.71 -12.27 -5.69
C ILE A 41 -8.48 -11.24 -6.80
N GLY A 42 -7.22 -10.88 -7.06
CA GLY A 42 -6.87 -9.91 -8.08
C GLY A 42 -7.36 -10.30 -9.46
N ALA A 43 -7.10 -11.54 -9.90
CA ALA A 43 -7.53 -12.02 -11.21
C ALA A 43 -9.06 -12.11 -11.34
N ALA A 44 -9.76 -12.63 -10.31
CA ALA A 44 -11.21 -12.78 -10.35
C ALA A 44 -11.91 -11.42 -10.50
N PHE A 45 -11.61 -10.46 -9.62
CA PHE A 45 -12.26 -9.16 -9.63
C PHE A 45 -11.82 -8.29 -10.81
N THR A 46 -10.52 -8.30 -11.17
CA THR A 46 -10.02 -7.56 -12.34
C THR A 46 -10.72 -8.02 -13.62
N ARG A 47 -10.81 -9.34 -13.87
CA ARG A 47 -11.48 -9.87 -15.07
C ARG A 47 -12.96 -9.50 -15.07
N PHE A 48 -13.66 -9.74 -13.94
CA PHE A 48 -15.07 -9.44 -13.82
C PHE A 48 -15.38 -7.98 -14.15
N GLN A 49 -14.71 -7.04 -13.47
CA GLN A 49 -15.02 -5.62 -13.63
C GLN A 49 -14.53 -5.06 -14.96
N THR A 50 -13.37 -5.50 -15.46
CA THR A 50 -12.83 -5.05 -16.76
C THR A 50 -13.78 -5.43 -17.89
N LEU A 51 -14.12 -6.72 -18.01
CA LEU A 51 -15.00 -7.20 -19.09
C LEU A 51 -16.39 -6.57 -19.00
N ARG A 52 -16.92 -6.43 -17.78
CA ARG A 52 -18.22 -5.78 -17.57
C ARG A 52 -18.19 -4.30 -17.97
N LEU A 53 -17.21 -3.53 -17.50
CA LEU A 53 -17.15 -2.09 -17.73
C LEU A 53 -16.79 -1.73 -19.17
N GLN A 54 -15.97 -2.54 -19.84
CA GLN A 54 -15.72 -2.41 -21.27
C GLN A 54 -17.00 -2.58 -22.08
N ASN A 55 -17.86 -3.54 -21.73
CA ASN A 55 -19.15 -3.74 -22.39
C ASN A 55 -20.16 -2.62 -22.08
N VAL A 56 -20.17 -2.09 -20.86
CA VAL A 56 -21.13 -1.04 -20.45
C VAL A 56 -20.70 0.35 -20.97
N PHE A 57 -19.40 0.62 -21.06
CA PHE A 57 -18.84 1.91 -21.47
C PHE A 57 -17.82 1.75 -22.61
N PRO A 58 -18.23 1.24 -23.79
CA PRO A 58 -17.32 0.90 -24.88
C PRO A 58 -16.50 2.11 -25.36
N ASP A 59 -17.10 3.30 -25.47
CA ASP A 59 -16.41 4.49 -25.97
C ASP A 59 -15.38 5.07 -24.98
N LYS A 60 -15.48 4.72 -23.68
CA LYS A 60 -14.66 5.31 -22.61
C LYS A 60 -13.61 4.35 -22.05
N ILE A 61 -13.89 3.04 -22.04
CA ILE A 61 -13.11 2.04 -21.29
C ILE A 61 -12.69 0.85 -22.18
N SER A 62 -13.07 0.80 -23.47
CA SER A 62 -12.84 -0.35 -24.37
C SER A 62 -11.44 -0.97 -24.32
N ASN A 63 -10.38 -0.15 -24.21
CA ASN A 63 -8.99 -0.62 -24.16
C ASN A 63 -8.33 -0.47 -22.79
N SER A 64 -9.11 -0.21 -21.74
CA SER A 64 -8.59 0.01 -20.39
C SER A 64 -8.76 -1.23 -19.52
N LEU A 65 -7.67 -1.61 -18.85
CA LEU A 65 -7.71 -2.58 -17.76
C LEU A 65 -8.17 -1.88 -16.48
N VAL A 66 -9.24 -2.40 -15.87
CA VAL A 66 -9.71 -1.92 -14.57
C VAL A 66 -9.25 -2.94 -13.54
N SER A 67 -8.10 -2.71 -12.90
CA SER A 67 -7.52 -3.64 -11.95
C SER A 67 -8.15 -3.57 -10.56
N TYR A 68 -8.14 -4.70 -9.86
CA TYR A 68 -8.54 -4.84 -8.47
C TYR A 68 -7.42 -5.51 -7.68
N GLY A 69 -7.11 -4.97 -6.51
CA GLY A 69 -6.20 -5.58 -5.53
C GLY A 69 -6.75 -5.43 -4.13
N SER A 70 -6.69 -6.50 -3.34
CA SER A 70 -7.18 -6.57 -1.94
C SER A 70 -6.63 -5.43 -1.07
N CYS A 71 -5.36 -5.06 -1.26
CA CYS A 71 -4.72 -3.93 -0.59
C CYS A 71 -4.76 -2.61 -1.40
N GLN A 72 -4.75 -2.69 -2.73
CA GLN A 72 -4.81 -1.51 -3.61
C GLN A 72 -6.11 -0.71 -3.43
N ILE A 73 -7.24 -1.41 -3.30
CA ILE A 73 -8.57 -0.78 -3.20
C ILE A 73 -8.78 0.01 -1.90
N PRO A 74 -8.51 -0.51 -0.69
CA PRO A 74 -8.58 0.31 0.52
C PRO A 74 -7.56 1.45 0.51
N THR A 75 -6.38 1.24 -0.09
CA THR A 75 -5.38 2.31 -0.26
C THR A 75 -5.91 3.47 -1.10
N LEU A 76 -6.51 3.19 -2.25
CA LEU A 76 -7.21 4.20 -3.05
C LEU A 76 -8.39 4.81 -2.28
N GLY A 77 -9.07 4.01 -1.46
CA GLY A 77 -10.14 4.44 -0.56
C GLY A 77 -9.72 5.61 0.33
N PHE A 78 -8.53 5.59 0.93
CA PHE A 78 -8.04 6.70 1.75
C PHE A 78 -7.89 8.00 0.97
N VAL A 79 -7.38 7.94 -0.26
CA VAL A 79 -7.21 9.11 -1.12
C VAL A 79 -8.57 9.66 -1.54
N ALA A 80 -9.47 8.80 -2.00
CA ALA A 80 -10.82 9.17 -2.41
C ALA A 80 -11.65 9.73 -1.24
N GLN A 81 -11.47 9.17 -0.04
CA GLN A 81 -12.11 9.66 1.18
C GLN A 81 -11.64 11.08 1.50
N ARG A 82 -10.32 11.32 1.55
CA ARG A 82 -9.79 12.66 1.83
C ARG A 82 -10.22 13.68 0.78
N TYR A 83 -10.24 13.29 -0.49
CA TYR A 83 -10.76 14.15 -1.55
C TYR A 83 -12.20 14.60 -1.26
N LYS A 84 -13.09 13.66 -0.91
CA LYS A 84 -14.48 13.96 -0.54
C LYS A 84 -14.61 14.78 0.75
N GLU A 85 -13.76 14.55 1.75
CA GLU A 85 -13.74 15.35 2.99
C GLU A 85 -13.44 16.82 2.67
N ILE A 86 -12.51 17.08 1.75
CA ILE A 86 -12.16 18.44 1.31
C ILE A 86 -13.29 19.07 0.50
N GLU A 87 -13.86 18.35 -0.47
CA GLU A 87 -14.99 18.86 -1.27
C GLU A 87 -16.19 19.23 -0.41
N ASN A 88 -16.46 18.47 0.66
CA ASN A 88 -17.57 18.70 1.57
C ASN A 88 -17.23 19.63 2.74
N PHE A 89 -16.00 20.13 2.83
CA PHE A 89 -15.61 21.03 3.92
C PHE A 89 -16.28 22.39 3.75
N ILE A 90 -17.06 22.79 4.75
CA ILE A 90 -17.67 24.12 4.82
C ILE A 90 -16.84 24.96 5.80
N PRO A 91 -16.06 25.96 5.33
CA PRO A 91 -15.26 26.81 6.21
C PRO A 91 -16.15 27.57 7.20
N GLN A 92 -15.73 27.58 8.48
CA GLN A 92 -16.41 28.32 9.53
C GLN A 92 -15.53 29.45 10.02
N ALA A 93 -16.08 30.67 10.05
CA ALA A 93 -15.39 31.83 10.59
C ALA A 93 -15.17 31.64 12.10
N PHE A 94 -13.97 32.01 12.58
CA PHE A 94 -13.62 31.99 13.99
C PHE A 94 -12.73 33.20 14.33
N TRP A 95 -12.67 33.54 15.61
CA TRP A 95 -11.85 34.64 16.12
C TRP A 95 -10.64 34.09 16.89
N LYS A 96 -9.52 34.79 16.83
CA LYS A 96 -8.34 34.53 17.68
C LYS A 96 -7.69 35.84 18.12
N ILE A 97 -7.15 35.86 19.33
CA ILE A 97 -6.35 36.99 19.83
C ILE A 97 -4.90 36.78 19.34
N LYS A 98 -4.31 37.79 18.71
CA LYS A 98 -2.90 37.79 18.27
C LYS A 98 -2.18 38.98 18.91
N LEU A 99 -1.22 38.72 19.79
CA LEU A 99 -0.36 39.73 20.41
C LEU A 99 1.05 39.64 19.83
N ASN A 100 1.55 40.76 19.32
CA ASN A 100 2.96 40.90 18.95
C ASN A 100 3.57 41.94 19.89
N HIS A 101 4.69 41.62 20.53
CA HIS A 101 5.46 42.54 21.37
C HIS A 101 6.88 42.64 20.83
N THR A 102 7.35 43.84 20.55
CA THR A 102 8.74 44.10 20.20
C THR A 102 9.41 44.78 21.39
N ILE A 103 10.45 44.16 21.95
CA ILE A 103 11.31 44.80 22.96
C ILE A 103 12.38 45.58 22.18
N GLY A 104 12.44 46.91 22.37
CA GLY A 104 13.56 47.72 21.89
C GLY A 104 14.74 47.67 22.87
N GLU A 105 15.95 47.86 22.36
CA GLU A 105 17.17 48.12 23.16
C GLU A 105 17.01 49.32 24.11
#